data_AF-A0A0W0UHV3-F1
#
_entry.id   AF-A0A0W0UHV3-F1
#
_cell.length_a   1.000
_cell.length_b   1.000
_cell.length_c   1.000
_cell.angle_alpha   90.00
_cell.angle_beta   90.00
_cell.angle_gamma   90.00
#
_symmetry.space_group_name_H-M   'P 1'
#
loop_
_entity.id
_entity.type
_entity.pdbx_description
1 polymer ?
#
loop_
_entity_poly.entity_id
_entity_poly.type
_entity_poly.pdbx_seq_one_letter_code
_entity_poly.pdbx_strand_id
1 'polypeptide(L)'
;MTTELSSEEYAKLAEQGRKILHENETDPVMLIEQVYQLWWRWSNFELFIITPTIHAIDPPLVINPEPIQGANELEFVYAIHDHGFKLATSKSPDMYTVGMSNCKLYYTIEKMIYLLIERLKSGGISQETEVQVAFGGHELAQRKAFESIINLSYNVVVTNFDPGTWGERYLQSVKRLADKGYGYPSEAPRESFRQPHAQAPGLSR
;
A
#
# COMPACT_ATOMS: atom_id res chain seq x y z
N MET A 1 -36.21 -16.20 -23.89
CA MET A 1 -37.01 -16.92 -22.88
C MET A 1 -36.10 -17.19 -21.70
N THR A 2 -36.25 -16.43 -20.63
CA THR A 2 -35.60 -16.69 -19.33
C THR A 2 -36.40 -17.80 -18.65
N THR A 3 -35.79 -18.97 -18.48
CA THR A 3 -36.37 -20.08 -17.71
C THR A 3 -36.38 -19.66 -16.25
N GLU A 4 -37.55 -19.31 -15.72
CA GLU A 4 -37.73 -19.06 -14.29
C GLU A 4 -37.55 -20.39 -13.56
N LEU A 5 -36.59 -20.43 -12.64
CA LEU A 5 -36.34 -21.59 -11.79
C LEU A 5 -37.57 -21.82 -10.89
N SER A 6 -37.94 -23.08 -10.69
CA SER A 6 -39.00 -23.43 -9.76
C SER A 6 -38.59 -23.16 -8.31
N SER A 7 -39.56 -22.95 -7.42
CA SER A 7 -39.30 -22.71 -5.99
C SER A 7 -38.48 -23.82 -5.33
N GLU A 8 -38.66 -25.07 -5.75
CA GLU A 8 -37.87 -26.21 -5.28
C GLU A 8 -36.42 -26.19 -5.77
N GLU A 9 -36.18 -25.73 -7.00
CA GLU A 9 -34.82 -25.56 -7.53
C GLU A 9 -34.09 -24.43 -6.81
N TYR A 10 -34.77 -23.33 -6.49
CA TYR A 10 -34.20 -22.28 -5.63
C TYR A 10 -33.87 -22.79 -4.22
N ALA A 11 -34.73 -23.60 -3.62
CA ALA A 11 -34.48 -24.18 -2.29
C ALA A 11 -33.27 -25.13 -2.30
N LYS A 12 -33.16 -26.00 -3.32
CA LYS A 12 -32.00 -26.89 -3.51
C LYS A 12 -30.71 -26.11 -3.77
N LEU A 13 -30.75 -25.06 -4.58
CA LEU A 13 -29.60 -24.19 -4.85
C LEU A 13 -29.14 -23.46 -3.57
N ALA A 14 -30.09 -22.97 -2.77
CA ALA A 14 -29.80 -22.31 -1.50
C ALA A 14 -29.26 -23.28 -0.44
N GLU A 15 -29.70 -24.54 -0.44
CA GLU A 15 -29.16 -25.58 0.45
C GLU A 15 -27.75 -26.03 0.00
N GLN A 16 -27.52 -26.19 -1.31
CA GLN A 16 -26.19 -26.46 -1.86
C GLN A 16 -25.21 -25.32 -1.55
N GLY A 17 -25.65 -24.06 -1.71
CA GLY A 17 -24.85 -22.90 -1.32
C GLY A 17 -24.51 -22.89 0.16
N ARG A 18 -25.46 -23.27 1.04
CA ARG A 18 -25.20 -23.39 2.49
C ARG A 18 -24.23 -24.52 2.83
N LYS A 19 -24.30 -25.67 2.14
CA LYS A 19 -23.34 -26.78 2.33
C LYS A 19 -21.93 -26.40 1.89
N ILE A 20 -21.79 -25.76 0.73
CA ILE A 20 -20.49 -25.25 0.25
C ILE A 20 -19.91 -24.22 1.21
N LEU A 21 -20.74 -23.32 1.75
CA LEU A 21 -20.30 -22.37 2.78
C LEU A 21 -19.81 -23.09 4.04
N HIS A 22 -20.54 -24.10 4.51
CA HIS A 22 -20.16 -24.84 5.72
C HIS A 22 -18.89 -25.68 5.52
N GLU A 23 -18.72 -26.31 4.36
CA GLU A 23 -17.50 -27.05 3.99
C GLU A 23 -16.30 -26.10 3.90
N ASN A 24 -16.48 -24.91 3.30
CA ASN A 24 -15.45 -23.87 3.21
C ASN A 24 -15.12 -23.23 4.57
N GLU A 25 -16.07 -23.15 5.51
CA GLU A 25 -15.83 -22.68 6.89
C GLU A 25 -14.91 -23.62 7.68
N THR A 26 -14.81 -24.89 7.27
CA THR A 26 -13.98 -25.90 7.94
C THR A 26 -12.59 -26.09 7.32
N ASP A 27 -12.32 -25.51 6.15
CA ASP A 27 -11.01 -25.62 5.50
C ASP A 27 -10.03 -24.57 6.08
N PRO A 28 -8.98 -24.99 6.81
CA PRO A 28 -8.00 -24.06 7.38
C PRO A 28 -7.25 -23.25 6.31
N VAL A 29 -7.10 -23.76 5.09
CA VAL A 29 -6.43 -23.04 4.00
C VAL A 29 -7.28 -21.84 3.54
N MET A 30 -8.58 -22.06 3.37
CA MET A 30 -9.52 -21.01 3.02
C MET A 30 -9.59 -19.91 4.09
N LEU A 31 -9.52 -20.27 5.36
CA LEU A 31 -9.51 -19.30 6.46
C LEU A 31 -8.27 -18.38 6.40
N ILE A 32 -7.10 -18.92 6.08
CA ILE A 32 -5.87 -18.11 5.91
C ILE A 32 -6.04 -17.09 4.78
N GLU A 33 -6.60 -17.52 3.64
CA GLU A 33 -6.84 -16.62 2.51
C GLU A 33 -7.86 -15.52 2.85
N GLN A 34 -8.91 -15.85 3.59
CA GLN A 34 -9.90 -14.87 4.03
C GLN A 34 -9.31 -13.84 5.00
N VAL A 35 -8.47 -14.29 5.95
CA VAL A 35 -7.75 -13.39 6.86
C VAL A 35 -6.78 -12.50 6.09
N TYR A 36 -6.06 -13.03 5.10
CA TYR A 36 -5.20 -12.23 4.24
C TYR A 36 -6.00 -11.17 3.46
N GLN A 37 -7.15 -11.54 2.89
CA GLN A 37 -8.02 -10.58 2.20
C GLN A 37 -8.60 -9.52 3.14
N LEU A 38 -8.96 -9.90 4.38
CA LEU A 38 -9.42 -8.96 5.39
C LEU A 38 -8.30 -7.99 5.75
N TRP A 39 -7.08 -8.48 5.97
CA TRP A 39 -5.91 -7.65 6.23
C TRP A 39 -5.60 -6.74 5.04
N TRP A 40 -5.78 -7.18 3.79
CA TRP A 40 -5.65 -6.31 2.63
C TRP A 40 -6.66 -5.14 2.64
N ARG A 41 -7.93 -5.41 3.00
CA ARG A 41 -8.94 -4.34 3.12
C ARG A 41 -8.51 -3.31 4.17
N TRP A 42 -7.89 -3.76 5.25
CA TRP A 42 -7.43 -2.93 6.37
C TRP A 42 -5.92 -2.65 6.32
N SER A 43 -5.31 -2.77 5.14
CA SER A 43 -3.86 -2.80 4.96
C SER A 43 -3.19 -1.62 5.68
N ASN A 44 -2.17 -1.96 6.46
CA ASN A 44 -1.26 -1.04 7.12
C ASN A 44 0.14 -1.16 6.52
N PHE A 45 0.96 -0.14 6.76
CA PHE A 45 2.37 -0.12 6.41
C PHE A 45 3.17 0.62 7.46
N GLU A 46 4.32 0.08 7.79
CA GLU A 46 5.27 0.64 8.75
C GLU A 46 6.67 0.65 8.14
N LEU A 47 7.36 1.77 8.26
CA LEU A 47 8.74 1.97 7.83
C LEU A 47 9.58 2.30 9.06
N PHE A 48 10.47 1.37 9.41
CA PHE A 48 11.42 1.51 10.51
C PHE A 48 12.78 1.92 9.95
N ILE A 49 13.39 2.93 10.56
CA ILE A 49 14.75 3.37 10.24
C ILE A 49 15.65 2.78 11.32
N ILE A 50 16.47 1.80 10.93
CA ILE A 50 17.38 1.08 11.83
C ILE A 50 18.68 1.86 11.94
N THR A 51 19.25 2.21 10.79
CA THR A 51 20.51 2.95 10.65
C THR A 51 20.32 4.05 9.63
N PRO A 52 20.62 5.33 9.91
CA PRO A 52 21.20 5.85 11.16
C PRO A 52 20.20 5.84 12.33
N THR A 53 20.71 5.91 13.56
CA THR A 53 19.85 5.99 14.75
C THR A 53 19.13 7.34 14.79
N ILE A 54 17.80 7.29 14.87
CA ILE A 54 16.94 8.47 14.98
C ILE A 54 16.25 8.43 16.33
N HIS A 55 16.20 9.58 17.01
CA HIS A 55 15.53 9.67 18.30
C HIS A 55 14.03 9.44 18.17
N ALA A 56 13.47 8.71 19.14
CA ALA A 56 12.04 8.51 19.22
C ALA A 56 11.30 9.82 19.55
N ILE A 57 10.14 9.99 18.93
CA ILE A 57 9.20 11.06 19.22
C ILE A 57 7.99 10.45 19.92
N ASP A 58 7.69 10.93 21.12
CA ASP A 58 6.56 10.46 21.92
C ASP A 58 5.84 11.64 22.60
N PRO A 59 4.53 11.83 22.38
CA PRO A 59 3.65 11.06 21.48
C PRO A 59 3.99 11.27 19.99
N PRO A 60 3.61 10.34 19.08
CA PRO A 60 3.90 10.48 17.66
C PRO A 60 3.24 11.71 17.05
N LEU A 61 3.96 12.36 16.12
CA LEU A 61 3.42 13.45 15.32
C LEU A 61 2.49 12.89 14.25
N VAL A 62 1.28 13.45 14.15
CA VAL A 62 0.32 13.05 13.10
C VAL A 62 0.45 14.01 11.92
N ILE A 63 1.04 13.52 10.84
CA ILE A 63 1.19 14.25 9.57
C ILE A 63 -0.06 14.03 8.75
N ASN A 64 -0.92 15.04 8.68
CA ASN A 64 -2.15 15.02 7.90
C ASN A 64 -1.88 15.31 6.40
N PRO A 65 -2.82 14.99 5.50
CA PRO A 65 -2.75 15.42 4.11
C PRO A 65 -2.63 16.94 4.00
N GLU A 66 -1.69 17.43 3.18
CA GLU A 66 -1.42 18.86 3.00
C GLU A 66 -2.21 19.44 1.81
N PRO A 67 -2.48 20.76 1.78
CA PRO A 67 -3.05 21.40 0.60
C PRO A 67 -2.07 21.40 -0.57
N ILE A 68 -2.56 21.04 -1.75
CA ILE A 68 -1.78 21.08 -2.99
C ILE A 68 -1.62 22.54 -3.42
N GLN A 69 -0.38 23.00 -3.65
CA GLN A 69 -0.13 24.38 -4.07
C GLN A 69 -0.84 24.70 -5.39
N GLY A 70 -1.62 25.79 -5.39
CA GLY A 70 -2.36 26.23 -6.57
C GLY A 70 -3.65 25.45 -6.86
N ALA A 71 -4.02 24.48 -6.03
CA ALA A 71 -5.30 23.77 -6.11
C ALA A 71 -6.09 23.94 -4.80
N ASN A 72 -7.42 23.78 -4.86
CA ASN A 72 -8.29 23.76 -3.67
C ASN A 72 -8.53 22.31 -3.18
N GLU A 73 -7.51 21.46 -3.30
CA GLU A 73 -7.55 20.05 -2.99
C GLU A 73 -6.44 19.70 -2.00
N LEU A 74 -6.65 18.66 -1.20
CA LEU A 74 -5.63 18.07 -0.35
C LEU A 74 -4.93 16.94 -1.10
N GLU A 75 -3.70 16.64 -0.69
CA GLU A 75 -2.97 15.44 -1.12
C GLU A 75 -3.84 14.18 -0.93
N PHE A 76 -3.80 13.27 -1.90
CA PHE A 76 -4.57 12.04 -1.85
C PHE A 76 -3.84 10.93 -1.07
N VAL A 77 -3.64 11.17 0.22
CA VAL A 77 -2.91 10.30 1.16
C VAL A 77 -3.70 10.05 2.45
N TYR A 78 -3.32 9.03 3.21
CA TYR A 78 -3.75 8.85 4.60
C TYR A 78 -2.83 9.63 5.54
N ALA A 79 -3.28 9.82 6.78
CA ALA A 79 -2.43 10.38 7.83
C ALA A 79 -1.25 9.44 8.15
N ILE A 80 -0.08 10.02 8.38
CA ILE A 80 1.15 9.31 8.74
C ILE A 80 1.46 9.61 10.21
N HIS A 81 1.72 8.57 10.99
CA HIS A 81 2.14 8.67 12.38
C HIS A 81 3.66 8.58 12.43
N ASP A 82 4.30 9.66 12.85
CA ASP A 82 5.75 9.80 12.91
C ASP A 82 6.25 9.69 14.35
N HIS A 83 6.95 8.60 14.62
CA HIS A 83 7.61 8.32 15.90
C HIS A 83 9.11 8.66 15.85
N GLY A 84 9.59 9.40 14.83
CA GLY A 84 11.00 9.61 14.57
C GLY A 84 11.60 8.41 13.85
N PHE A 85 12.01 7.37 14.58
CA PHE A 85 12.60 6.16 13.99
C PHE A 85 11.60 5.27 13.21
N LYS A 86 10.29 5.55 13.31
CA LYS A 86 9.23 4.77 12.66
C LYS A 86 8.17 5.69 12.06
N LEU A 87 7.83 5.47 10.79
CA LEU A 87 6.66 6.04 10.13
C LEU A 87 5.59 4.95 9.99
N ALA A 88 4.35 5.23 10.35
CA ALA A 88 3.25 4.26 10.26
C ALA A 88 1.98 4.85 9.64
N THR A 89 1.27 4.06 8.84
CA THR A 89 -0.03 4.44 8.27
C THR A 89 -0.93 3.22 8.07
N SER A 90 -2.21 3.45 7.84
CA SER A 90 -3.16 2.39 7.47
C SER A 90 -4.37 2.93 6.72
N LYS A 91 -5.12 2.00 6.11
CA LYS A 91 -6.42 2.27 5.50
C LYS A 91 -7.54 2.50 6.51
N SER A 92 -7.25 2.66 7.80
CA SER A 92 -8.25 2.73 8.87
C SER A 92 -9.42 3.71 8.63
N PRO A 93 -9.24 4.92 8.05
CA PRO A 93 -10.36 5.84 7.86
C PRO A 93 -11.43 5.30 6.89
N ASP A 94 -11.00 4.51 5.91
CA ASP A 94 -11.84 4.03 4.80
C ASP A 94 -11.93 2.49 4.79
N MET A 95 -11.56 1.81 5.89
CA MET A 95 -11.26 0.37 5.91
C MET A 95 -12.45 -0.54 5.56
N TYR A 96 -13.68 -0.04 5.74
CA TYR A 96 -14.91 -0.76 5.40
C TYR A 96 -15.47 -0.42 4.02
N THR A 97 -14.93 0.58 3.32
CA THR A 97 -15.47 1.10 2.06
C THR A 97 -14.50 0.97 0.89
N VAL A 98 -13.20 1.11 1.10
CA VAL A 98 -12.17 1.11 0.05
C VAL A 98 -11.92 -0.26 -0.59
N GLY A 99 -12.31 -1.34 0.11
CA GLY A 99 -12.12 -2.71 -0.36
C GLY A 99 -10.66 -3.04 -0.66
N MET A 100 -10.41 -3.64 -1.83
CA MET A 100 -9.08 -4.05 -2.28
C MET A 100 -8.23 -2.90 -2.88
N SER A 101 -8.79 -1.70 -3.04
CA SER A 101 -8.02 -0.58 -3.59
C SER A 101 -6.87 -0.18 -2.66
N ASN A 102 -5.67 -0.08 -3.23
CA ASN A 102 -4.47 0.37 -2.52
C ASN A 102 -3.94 1.71 -3.05
N CYS A 103 -4.64 2.38 -3.98
CA CYS A 103 -4.14 3.59 -4.63
C CYS A 103 -3.72 4.69 -3.63
N LYS A 104 -4.64 5.11 -2.75
CA LYS A 104 -4.39 6.08 -1.67
C LYS A 104 -3.29 5.61 -0.71
N LEU A 105 -3.24 4.30 -0.39
CA LEU A 105 -2.20 3.74 0.46
C LEU A 105 -0.82 3.83 -0.23
N TYR A 106 -0.74 3.53 -1.52
CA TYR A 106 0.51 3.59 -2.28
C TYR A 106 1.02 5.03 -2.41
N TYR A 107 0.15 6.02 -2.61
CA TYR A 107 0.55 7.43 -2.54
C TYR A 107 1.04 7.83 -1.14
N THR A 108 0.42 7.28 -0.10
CA THR A 108 0.89 7.51 1.29
C THR A 108 2.28 6.91 1.51
N ILE A 109 2.56 5.72 0.97
CA ILE A 109 3.88 5.09 1.03
C ILE A 109 4.93 5.93 0.29
N GLU A 110 4.60 6.48 -0.88
CA GLU A 110 5.49 7.40 -1.61
C GLU A 110 5.78 8.67 -0.78
N LYS A 111 4.77 9.25 -0.12
CA LYS A 111 4.95 10.35 0.83
C LYS A 111 5.83 9.95 2.03
N MET A 112 5.67 8.75 2.58
CA MET A 112 6.53 8.24 3.66
C MET A 112 7.99 8.11 3.22
N ILE A 113 8.25 7.66 2.00
CA ILE A 113 9.60 7.56 1.44
C ILE A 113 10.19 8.93 1.14
N TYR A 114 9.38 9.87 0.64
CA TYR A 114 9.77 11.27 0.53
C TYR A 114 10.22 11.84 1.89
N LEU A 115 9.43 11.64 2.95
CA LEU A 115 9.76 12.07 4.30
C LEU A 115 11.04 11.42 4.84
N LEU A 116 11.27 10.13 4.54
CA LEU A 116 12.54 9.46 4.85
C LEU A 116 13.72 10.21 4.20
N ILE A 117 13.65 10.48 2.90
CA ILE A 117 14.74 11.14 2.17
C ILE A 117 14.98 12.57 2.68
N GLU A 118 13.93 13.35 2.91
CA GLU A 118 14.07 14.70 3.48
C GLU A 118 14.71 14.67 4.86
N ARG A 119 14.38 13.67 5.67
CA ARG A 119 15.01 13.48 6.97
C ARG A 119 16.49 13.14 6.84
N LEU A 120 16.86 12.21 5.96
CA LEU A 120 18.26 11.85 5.70
C LEU A 120 19.08 13.05 5.21
N LYS A 121 18.53 13.85 4.30
CA LYS A 121 19.13 15.12 3.83
C LYS A 121 19.36 16.08 4.98
N SER A 122 18.33 16.34 5.80
CA SER A 122 18.43 17.26 6.94
C SER A 122 19.41 16.77 8.02
N GLY A 123 19.57 15.45 8.15
CA GLY A 123 20.54 14.81 9.03
C GLY A 123 21.97 14.78 8.49
N GLY A 124 22.22 15.30 7.28
CA GLY A 124 23.55 15.33 6.66
C GLY A 124 24.05 13.97 6.18
N ILE A 125 23.14 13.01 5.95
CA ILE A 125 23.50 11.68 5.43
C ILE A 125 23.75 11.78 3.92
N SER A 126 24.93 11.33 3.48
CA SER A 126 25.27 11.29 2.06
C SER A 126 24.51 10.17 1.34
N GLN A 127 24.33 10.32 0.02
CA GLN A 127 23.67 9.31 -0.80
C GLN A 127 24.38 7.94 -0.80
N GLU A 128 25.70 7.93 -0.59
CA GLU A 128 26.52 6.71 -0.57
C GLU A 128 26.45 5.96 0.77
N THR A 129 26.07 6.66 1.86
CA THR A 129 25.99 6.06 3.20
C THR A 129 24.88 5.03 3.23
N GLU A 130 25.19 3.81 3.66
CA GLU A 130 24.19 2.75 3.82
C GLU A 130 23.16 3.13 4.90
N VAL A 131 21.91 3.19 4.47
CA VAL A 131 20.75 3.41 5.34
C VAL A 131 19.97 2.10 5.43
N GLN A 132 19.85 1.54 6.63
CA GLN A 132 19.13 0.30 6.85
C GLN A 132 17.71 0.59 7.32
N VAL A 133 16.73 0.03 6.62
CA VAL A 133 15.32 0.12 6.98
C VAL A 133 14.69 -1.25 7.11
N ALA A 134 13.61 -1.33 7.88
CA ALA A 134 12.75 -2.51 7.95
C ALA A 134 11.29 -2.14 7.68
N PHE A 135 10.54 -3.09 7.14
CA PHE A 135 9.12 -2.94 6.86
C PHE A 135 8.26 -3.69 7.86
N GLY A 136 7.07 -3.14 8.11
CA GLY A 136 5.96 -3.82 8.78
C GLY A 136 4.65 -3.62 8.01
N GLY A 137 3.64 -4.42 8.35
CA GLY A 137 2.31 -4.35 7.73
C GLY A 137 2.12 -5.33 6.57
N HIS A 138 1.11 -5.05 5.74
CA HIS A 138 0.63 -6.00 4.73
C HIS A 138 1.62 -6.18 3.57
N GLU A 139 1.76 -7.40 3.06
CA GLU A 139 2.73 -7.76 2.01
C GLU A 139 2.65 -6.88 0.76
N LEU A 140 1.44 -6.58 0.25
CA LEU A 140 1.26 -5.72 -0.92
C LEU A 140 1.79 -4.29 -0.70
N ALA A 141 1.70 -3.78 0.53
CA ALA A 141 2.25 -2.47 0.86
C ALA A 141 3.79 -2.52 0.91
N GLN A 142 4.35 -3.58 1.50
CA GLN A 142 5.80 -3.81 1.53
C GLN A 142 6.39 -3.95 0.12
N ARG A 143 5.70 -4.67 -0.79
CA ARG A 143 6.06 -4.77 -2.21
C ARG A 143 6.14 -3.40 -2.89
N LYS A 144 5.15 -2.52 -2.64
CA LYS A 144 5.14 -1.15 -3.17
C LYS A 144 6.28 -0.31 -2.59
N ALA A 145 6.52 -0.41 -1.28
CA ALA A 145 7.60 0.30 -0.62
C ALA A 145 8.97 -0.15 -1.14
N PHE A 146 9.18 -1.47 -1.26
CA PHE A 146 10.40 -2.06 -1.82
C PHE A 146 10.67 -1.53 -3.23
N GLU A 147 9.66 -1.58 -4.11
CA GLU A 147 9.75 -1.06 -5.47
C GLU A 147 10.14 0.42 -5.51
N SER A 148 9.66 1.21 -4.55
CA SER A 148 9.97 2.64 -4.50
C SER A 148 11.39 2.87 -3.96
N ILE A 149 11.83 2.08 -2.97
CA ILE A 149 13.17 2.17 -2.37
C ILE A 149 14.27 1.81 -3.37
N ILE A 150 14.11 0.75 -4.16
CA ILE A 150 15.14 0.33 -5.14
C ILE A 150 15.34 1.35 -6.28
N ASN A 151 14.44 2.33 -6.41
CA ASN A 151 14.52 3.41 -7.39
C ASN A 151 14.98 4.75 -6.77
N LEU A 152 15.51 4.73 -5.54
CA LEU A 152 16.11 5.91 -4.89
C LEU A 152 17.57 6.10 -5.32
N SER A 153 18.02 7.36 -5.32
CA SER A 153 19.45 7.70 -5.44
C SER A 153 20.25 7.46 -4.16
N TYR A 154 19.58 7.34 -3.01
CA TYR A 154 20.20 7.00 -1.74
C TYR A 154 20.43 5.48 -1.61
N ASN A 155 21.54 5.08 -1.01
CA ASN A 155 21.87 3.70 -0.68
C ASN A 155 21.02 3.18 0.49
N VAL A 156 19.74 2.93 0.24
CA VAL A 156 18.78 2.43 1.23
C VAL A 156 18.59 0.92 1.05
N VAL A 157 18.83 0.16 2.12
CA VAL A 157 18.76 -1.30 2.15
C VAL A 157 17.62 -1.75 3.07
N VAL A 158 16.74 -2.62 2.56
CA VAL A 158 15.65 -3.22 3.34
C VAL A 158 16.13 -4.53 3.96
N THR A 159 16.04 -4.65 5.29
CA THR A 159 16.67 -5.76 6.03
C THR A 159 15.78 -6.98 6.24
N ASN A 160 14.46 -6.83 6.19
CA ASN A 160 13.51 -7.87 6.60
C ASN A 160 12.43 -8.21 5.55
N PHE A 161 12.66 -7.85 4.28
CA PHE A 161 11.73 -8.15 3.20
C PHE A 161 12.48 -8.67 1.96
N ASP A 162 12.12 -9.86 1.51
CA ASP A 162 12.58 -10.45 0.25
C ASP A 162 11.43 -10.42 -0.78
N PRO A 163 11.58 -9.76 -1.93
CA PRO A 163 10.55 -9.74 -2.97
C PRO A 163 10.33 -11.11 -3.64
N GLY A 164 11.28 -12.05 -3.54
CA GLY A 164 11.17 -13.41 -4.05
C GLY A 164 10.68 -13.51 -5.51
N THR A 165 9.87 -14.54 -5.80
CA THR A 165 9.29 -14.76 -7.13
C THR A 165 8.42 -13.59 -7.62
N TRP A 166 7.82 -12.82 -6.71
CA TRP A 166 7.09 -11.61 -7.09
C TRP A 166 8.03 -10.56 -7.70
N GLY A 167 9.22 -10.36 -7.13
CA GLY A 167 10.23 -9.42 -7.63
C GLY A 167 10.70 -9.75 -9.04
N GLU A 168 10.98 -11.02 -9.30
CA GLU A 168 11.38 -11.50 -10.64
C GLU A 168 10.29 -11.21 -11.69
N ARG A 169 9.04 -11.55 -11.37
CA ARG A 169 7.89 -11.30 -12.24
C ARG A 169 7.59 -9.82 -12.41
N TYR A 170 7.83 -9.02 -11.37
CA TYR A 170 7.71 -7.57 -11.42
C TYR A 170 8.69 -6.99 -12.46
N LEU A 171 9.97 -7.33 -12.40
CA LEU A 171 10.98 -6.85 -13.37
C LEU A 171 10.67 -7.28 -14.81
N GLN A 172 10.22 -8.53 -15.01
CA GLN A 172 9.75 -9.01 -16.31
C GLN A 172 8.56 -8.19 -16.82
N SER A 173 7.62 -7.84 -15.92
CA SER A 173 6.45 -7.05 -16.26
C SER A 173 6.80 -5.61 -16.62
N VAL A 174 7.73 -4.99 -15.87
CA VAL A 174 8.25 -3.64 -16.17
C VAL A 174 8.87 -3.60 -17.56
N LYS A 175 9.76 -4.55 -17.87
CA LYS A 175 10.38 -4.64 -19.20
C LYS A 175 9.33 -4.78 -20.30
N ARG A 176 8.37 -5.69 -20.12
CA ARG A 176 7.29 -5.91 -21.09
C ARG A 176 6.41 -4.68 -21.30
N LEU A 177 6.17 -3.89 -20.25
CA LEU A 177 5.41 -2.64 -20.36
C LEU A 177 6.20 -1.55 -21.09
N ALA A 178 7.50 -1.44 -20.81
CA ALA A 178 8.39 -0.53 -21.53
C ALA A 178 8.47 -0.88 -23.03
N ASP A 179 8.60 -2.17 -23.37
CA ASP A 179 8.63 -2.66 -24.76
C ASP A 179 7.33 -2.33 -25.52
N LYS A 180 6.21 -2.19 -24.81
CA LYS A 180 4.90 -1.79 -25.36
C LYS A 180 4.69 -0.28 -25.42
N GLY A 181 5.68 0.52 -25.01
CA GLY A 181 5.62 1.98 -25.04
C GLY A 181 4.95 2.62 -23.82
N TYR A 182 4.69 1.88 -22.73
CA TYR A 182 4.14 2.45 -21.49
C TYR A 182 5.19 3.12 -20.60
N GLY A 183 6.48 2.99 -20.94
CA GLY A 183 7.60 3.57 -20.20
C GLY A 183 8.07 2.73 -19.01
N TYR A 184 9.02 3.28 -18.24
CA TYR A 184 9.55 2.72 -17.01
C TYR A 184 8.95 3.43 -15.78
N PRO A 185 8.93 2.77 -14.60
CA PRO A 185 8.66 3.45 -13.35
C PRO A 185 9.60 4.66 -13.18
N SER A 186 9.06 5.79 -12.72
CA SER A 186 9.86 6.98 -12.48
C SER A 186 10.81 6.78 -11.29
N GLU A 187 11.87 7.58 -11.24
CA GLU A 187 12.77 7.66 -10.08
C GLU A 187 12.00 8.08 -8.81
N ALA A 188 12.51 7.66 -7.65
CA ALA A 188 11.97 7.98 -6.33
C ALA A 188 12.86 9.01 -5.60
N PRO A 189 12.33 9.76 -4.60
CA PRO A 189 10.96 9.75 -4.10
C PRO A 189 9.98 10.39 -5.09
N ARG A 190 8.81 9.77 -5.29
CA ARG A 190 7.80 10.27 -6.23
C ARG A 190 6.87 11.23 -5.54
N GLU A 191 6.64 12.39 -6.15
CA GLU A 191 5.70 13.40 -5.63
C GLU A 191 4.29 13.29 -6.24
N SER A 192 3.91 12.08 -6.68
CA SER A 192 2.61 11.84 -7.31
C SER A 192 1.42 12.14 -6.38
N PHE A 193 1.64 12.12 -5.06
CA PHE A 193 0.66 12.53 -4.05
C PHE A 193 0.29 14.02 -4.08
N ARG A 194 1.09 14.87 -4.77
CA ARG A 194 0.83 16.30 -4.97
C ARG A 194 0.07 16.60 -6.26
N GLN A 195 -0.37 15.59 -7.01
CA GLN A 195 -1.19 15.82 -8.20
C GLN A 195 -2.66 16.02 -7.82
N PRO A 196 -3.35 17.00 -8.42
CA PRO A 196 -4.79 17.15 -8.23
C PRO A 196 -5.48 15.89 -8.77
N HIS A 197 -6.29 15.26 -7.92
CA HIS A 197 -7.03 14.07 -8.28
C HIS A 197 -8.47 14.50 -8.50
N ALA A 198 -8.89 14.52 -9.77
CA ALA A 198 -10.27 14.81 -10.13
C ALA A 198 -11.21 13.97 -9.26
N GLN A 199 -12.16 14.62 -8.59
CA GLN A 199 -13.25 13.91 -7.94
C GLN A 199 -13.88 12.96 -8.96
N ALA A 200 -13.92 11.66 -8.62
CA ALA A 200 -14.72 10.73 -9.39
C ALA A 200 -16.13 11.33 -9.52
N PRO A 201 -16.75 11.37 -10.71
CA PRO A 201 -18.08 11.92 -10.87
C PRO A 201 -19.01 11.18 -9.91
N GLY A 202 -19.41 11.87 -8.84
CA GLY A 202 -20.38 11.34 -7.90
C GLY A 202 -21.69 11.14 -8.63
N LEU A 203 -22.31 9.97 -8.45
CA LEU A 203 -23.72 9.82 -8.80
C LEU A 203 -24.49 10.88 -7.99
N SER A 204 -24.99 11.90 -8.68
CA SER A 204 -26.00 12.80 -8.09
C SER A 204 -27.13 11.92 -7.61
N ARG A 205 -27.40 11.96 -6.30
CA ARG A 205 -28.65 11.44 -5.75
C ARG A 205 -29.81 12.32 -6.20
#